data_AF-A0A699WQG9-F1
#
_entry.id   AF-A0A699WQG9-F1
#
_cell.length_a   1.000
_cell.length_b   1.000
_cell.length_c   1.000
_cell.angle_alpha   90.00
_cell.angle_beta   90.00
_cell.angle_gamma   90.00
#
_symmetry.space_group_name_H-M   'P 1'
#
loop_
_entity.id
_entity.type
_entity.pdbx_description
1 polymer ?
#
loop_
_entity_poly.entity_id
_entity_poly.type
_entity_poly.pdbx_seq_one_letter_code
_entity_poly.pdbx_strand_id
1 'polypeptide(L)'
;PSNSGGNPPPVTIHTWLERFNKQKPRSFEKATAPVDAENWIAHIEKIFDVMGCEDTFKTRLAVYKFEGNALAWWKAYKQAKGGDVWLITVTWAEFKKFFFL
;
A
#
# COMPACT_ATOMS: atom_id res chain seq x y z
N PRO A 1 28.07 1.94 -32.94
CA PRO A 1 26.63 1.88 -32.62
C PRO A 1 26.34 0.65 -31.74
N SER A 2 26.35 0.81 -30.41
CA SER A 2 26.12 -0.29 -29.49
C SER A 2 24.66 -0.31 -29.07
N ASN A 3 23.98 -1.40 -29.44
CA ASN A 3 22.57 -1.64 -29.20
C ASN A 3 22.40 -2.16 -27.75
N SER A 4 22.20 -1.24 -26.81
CA SER A 4 21.95 -1.59 -25.40
C SER A 4 20.48 -1.97 -25.19
N GLY A 5 20.10 -3.15 -25.66
CA GLY A 5 18.83 -3.80 -25.30
C GLY A 5 18.84 -4.31 -23.86
N GLY A 6 19.09 -3.42 -22.90
CA GLY A 6 19.01 -3.73 -21.48
C GLY A 6 17.55 -3.76 -21.05
N ASN A 7 17.09 -4.91 -20.53
CA ASN A 7 15.82 -4.95 -19.82
C ASN A 7 15.79 -3.83 -18.77
N PRO A 8 14.70 -3.08 -18.65
CA PRO A 8 14.59 -2.07 -17.61
C PRO A 8 14.83 -2.73 -16.24
N PRO A 9 15.53 -2.04 -15.32
CA PRO A 9 15.83 -2.60 -14.00
C PRO A 9 14.54 -3.02 -13.28
N PRO A 10 14.55 -4.10 -12.49
CA PRO A 10 13.40 -4.54 -11.73
C PRO A 10 12.83 -3.39 -10.89
N VAL A 11 11.52 -3.17 -10.97
CA VAL A 11 10.89 -2.09 -10.20
C VAL A 11 10.96 -2.45 -8.71
N THR A 12 11.59 -1.58 -7.93
CA THR A 12 11.72 -1.78 -6.48
C THR A 12 10.61 -1.07 -5.71
N ILE A 13 10.42 -1.43 -4.45
CA ILE A 13 9.52 -0.70 -3.55
C ILE A 13 9.87 0.79 -3.45
N HIS A 14 11.16 1.18 -3.59
CA HIS A 14 11.57 2.59 -3.57
C HIS A 14 11.06 3.35 -4.79
N THR A 15 11.17 2.77 -5.99
CA THR A 15 10.61 3.34 -7.22
C THR A 15 9.10 3.49 -7.13
N TRP A 16 8.42 2.48 -6.57
CA TRP A 16 6.98 2.54 -6.36
C TRP A 16 6.58 3.60 -5.34
N LEU A 17 7.30 3.71 -4.22
CA LEU A 17 7.07 4.72 -3.19
C LEU A 17 7.24 6.14 -3.73
N GLU A 18 8.25 6.38 -4.58
CA GLU A 18 8.45 7.68 -5.21
C GLU A 18 7.27 8.06 -6.13
N ARG A 19 6.84 7.13 -6.99
CA ARG A 19 5.67 7.33 -7.89
C ARG A 19 4.40 7.55 -7.09
N PHE A 20 4.20 6.76 -6.04
CA PHE A 20 3.05 6.85 -5.17
C PHE A 20 2.99 8.21 -4.46
N ASN A 21 4.10 8.66 -3.86
CA ASN A 21 4.16 9.96 -3.17
C ASN A 21 3.93 11.15 -4.12
N LYS A 22 4.32 11.06 -5.40
CA LYS A 22 4.02 12.08 -6.41
C LYS A 22 2.50 12.27 -6.63
N GLN A 23 1.69 11.25 -6.38
CA GLN A 23 0.23 11.33 -6.46
C GLN A 23 -0.41 11.95 -5.20
N LYS A 24 0.40 12.28 -4.18
CA LYS A 24 -0.05 12.87 -2.90
C LYS A 24 -1.19 12.05 -2.25
N PRO A 25 -0.95 10.77 -1.95
CA PRO A 25 -1.96 9.89 -1.37
C PRO A 25 -2.39 10.41 -0.01
N ARG A 26 -3.70 10.36 0.28
CA ARG A 26 -4.25 10.76 1.58
C ARG A 26 -3.75 9.85 2.68
N SER A 27 -3.31 10.44 3.78
CA SER A 27 -3.08 9.69 5.03
C SER A 27 -4.40 9.22 5.64
N PHE A 28 -4.34 8.14 6.42
CA PHE A 28 -5.48 7.60 7.15
C PHE A 28 -5.13 7.42 8.62
N GLU A 29 -5.80 8.18 9.46
CA GLU A 29 -5.57 8.17 10.91
C GLU A 29 -6.64 7.36 11.66
N LYS A 30 -7.90 7.53 11.24
CA LYS A 30 -9.10 6.87 11.79
C LYS A 30 -10.26 6.99 10.81
N ALA A 31 -11.23 6.10 10.92
CA ALA A 31 -12.56 6.27 10.32
C ALA A 31 -13.57 6.66 11.41
N THR A 32 -14.48 7.57 11.10
CA THR A 32 -15.62 7.92 11.97
C THR A 32 -16.89 7.20 11.56
N ALA A 33 -16.99 6.84 10.28
CA ALA A 33 -18.02 5.97 9.73
C ALA A 33 -17.38 4.98 8.73
N PRO A 34 -18.02 3.83 8.44
CA PRO A 34 -17.50 2.85 7.47
C PRO A 34 -17.16 3.46 6.11
N VAL A 35 -17.98 4.42 5.65
CA VAL A 35 -17.78 5.13 4.37
C VAL A 35 -16.45 5.91 4.30
N ASP A 36 -15.87 6.32 5.43
CA ASP A 36 -14.56 6.98 5.45
C ASP A 36 -13.44 6.01 5.04
N ALA A 37 -13.51 4.77 5.53
CA ALA A 37 -12.57 3.70 5.20
C ALA A 37 -12.74 3.29 3.72
N GLU A 38 -13.97 3.16 3.24
CA GLU A 38 -14.28 2.87 1.83
C GLU A 38 -13.75 3.97 0.90
N ASN A 39 -14.01 5.24 1.22
CA ASN A 39 -13.52 6.38 0.46
C ASN A 39 -11.99 6.44 0.42
N TRP A 40 -11.33 6.11 1.54
CA TRP A 40 -9.88 6.04 1.57
C TRP A 40 -9.35 4.92 0.69
N ILE A 41 -9.90 3.71 0.77
CA ILE A 41 -9.53 2.59 -0.11
C ILE A 41 -9.73 2.95 -1.59
N ALA A 42 -10.88 3.50 -1.95
CA ALA A 42 -11.16 3.91 -3.33
C ALA A 42 -10.16 4.98 -3.83
N HIS A 43 -9.76 5.92 -2.96
CA HIS A 43 -8.75 6.92 -3.29
C HIS A 43 -7.37 6.28 -3.55
N ILE A 44 -6.96 5.32 -2.72
CA ILE A 44 -5.69 4.61 -2.87
C ILE A 44 -5.71 3.70 -4.11
N GLU A 45 -6.81 2.99 -4.38
CA GLU A 45 -6.98 2.15 -5.57
C GLU A 45 -6.91 2.97 -6.85
N LYS A 46 -7.56 4.14 -6.90
CA LYS A 46 -7.45 5.07 -8.03
C LYS A 46 -5.99 5.44 -8.33
N ILE A 47 -5.17 5.64 -7.29
CA ILE A 47 -3.75 5.93 -7.46
C ILE A 47 -3.01 4.71 -8.02
N PHE A 48 -3.26 3.52 -7.45
CA PHE A 48 -2.65 2.27 -7.92
C PHE A 48 -2.98 1.97 -9.38
N ASP A 49 -4.20 2.23 -9.81
CA ASP A 49 -4.64 2.02 -11.20
C ASP A 49 -3.90 2.95 -12.16
N VAL A 50 -3.79 4.24 -11.83
CA VAL A 50 -3.08 5.23 -12.67
C VAL A 50 -1.59 4.90 -12.82
N MET A 51 -0.95 4.39 -11.76
CA MET A 51 0.48 4.07 -11.79
C MET A 51 0.79 2.64 -12.26
N GLY A 52 -0.23 1.79 -12.45
CA GLY A 52 -0.08 0.36 -12.77
C GLY A 52 0.64 -0.41 -11.67
N CYS A 53 0.35 -0.11 -10.39
CA CYS A 53 1.06 -0.71 -9.25
C CYS A 53 0.83 -2.23 -9.18
N GLU A 54 1.91 -3.00 -9.08
CA GLU A 54 1.83 -4.44 -8.88
C GLU A 54 1.26 -4.77 -7.49
N ASP A 55 0.45 -5.83 -7.42
CA ASP A 55 -0.30 -6.21 -6.21
C ASP A 55 0.61 -6.43 -4.99
N THR A 56 1.80 -6.99 -5.22
CA THR A 56 2.85 -7.27 -4.22
C THR A 56 3.33 -6.03 -3.46
N PHE A 57 3.16 -4.83 -4.03
CA PHE A 57 3.55 -3.57 -3.38
C PHE A 57 2.38 -2.78 -2.80
N LYS A 58 1.15 -3.02 -3.28
CA LYS A 58 -0.05 -2.22 -2.91
C LYS A 58 -0.25 -2.14 -1.40
N THR A 59 -0.26 -3.29 -0.71
CA THR A 59 -0.43 -3.35 0.75
C THR A 59 0.62 -2.51 1.47
N ARG A 60 1.89 -2.64 1.07
CA ARG A 60 3.02 -1.93 1.71
C ARG A 60 2.93 -0.41 1.49
N LEU A 61 2.51 0.02 0.31
CA LEU A 61 2.32 1.44 -0.02
C LEU A 61 1.11 2.04 0.70
N ALA A 62 0.00 1.31 0.79
CA ALA A 62 -1.19 1.77 1.51
C ALA A 62 -0.91 1.93 3.02
N VAL A 63 -0.24 0.94 3.61
CA VAL A 63 0.20 0.94 5.02
C VAL A 63 1.13 2.11 5.33
N TYR A 64 1.99 2.51 4.38
CA TYR A 64 2.85 3.68 4.53
C TYR A 64 2.05 4.97 4.79
N LYS A 65 0.77 5.01 4.41
CA LYS A 65 -0.13 6.15 4.64
C LYS A 65 -0.99 6.03 5.90
N PHE A 66 -0.81 5.00 6.70
CA PHE A 66 -1.40 4.96 8.04
C PHE A 66 -0.66 5.88 9.00
N GLU A 67 -1.45 6.63 9.77
CA GLU A 67 -0.99 7.54 10.82
C GLU A 67 -1.81 7.31 12.09
N GLY A 68 -1.41 7.92 13.21
CA GLY A 68 -2.12 7.86 14.49
C GLY A 68 -2.66 6.47 14.88
N ASN A 69 -3.97 6.39 15.09
CA ASN A 69 -4.65 5.17 15.56
C ASN A 69 -4.55 4.02 14.56
N ALA A 70 -4.73 4.29 13.26
CA ALA A 70 -4.60 3.28 12.21
C ALA A 70 -3.19 2.69 12.19
N LEU A 71 -2.15 3.51 12.35
CA LEU A 71 -0.76 3.03 12.41
C LEU A 71 -0.51 2.17 13.67
N ALA A 72 -1.05 2.58 14.81
CA ALA A 72 -0.94 1.83 16.06
C ALA A 72 -1.62 0.45 15.94
N TRP A 73 -2.86 0.42 15.44
CA TRP A 73 -3.59 -0.82 15.15
C TRP A 73 -2.81 -1.72 14.20
N TRP A 74 -2.31 -1.17 13.09
CA TRP A 74 -1.59 -1.95 12.09
C TRP A 74 -0.32 -2.58 12.64
N LYS A 75 0.45 -1.84 13.45
CA LYS A 75 1.65 -2.38 14.12
C LYS A 75 1.31 -3.57 15.01
N ALA A 76 0.25 -3.46 15.82
CA ALA A 76 -0.20 -4.55 16.69
C ALA A 76 -0.71 -5.76 15.88
N TYR A 77 -1.53 -5.52 14.85
CA TYR A 77 -2.07 -6.57 13.99
C TYR A 77 -0.96 -7.33 13.25
N LYS A 78 -0.03 -6.60 12.62
CA LYS A 78 1.13 -7.16 11.93
C LYS A 78 1.98 -8.01 12.88
N GLN A 79 2.24 -7.51 14.10
CA GLN A 79 3.01 -8.25 15.10
C GLN A 79 2.33 -9.57 15.48
N ALA A 80 1.02 -9.57 15.69
CA ALA A 80 0.25 -10.76 16.01
C ALA A 80 0.23 -11.81 14.88
N LYS A 81 0.48 -11.40 13.63
CA LYS A 81 0.48 -12.28 12.45
C LYS A 81 1.85 -12.80 12.03
N GLY A 82 2.94 -12.44 12.72
CA GLY A 82 4.30 -12.87 12.39
C GLY A 82 5.23 -11.77 11.86
N GLY A 83 4.85 -10.50 12.00
CA GLY A 83 5.73 -9.36 11.73
C GLY A 83 5.94 -9.04 10.25
N ASP A 84 7.14 -8.57 9.90
CA ASP A 84 7.45 -8.12 8.54
C ASP A 84 7.48 -9.26 7.50
N VAL A 85 7.78 -10.48 7.93
CA VAL A 85 7.73 -11.68 7.06
C VAL A 85 6.30 -11.99 6.64
N TRP A 86 5.33 -11.76 7.52
CA TRP A 86 3.93 -11.91 7.15
C TRP A 86 3.51 -10.80 6.17
N LEU A 87 3.93 -9.55 6.41
CA LEU A 87 3.55 -8.41 5.55
C LEU A 87 3.92 -8.62 4.07
N ILE A 88 5.06 -9.24 3.78
CA ILE A 88 5.47 -9.49 2.39
C ILE A 88 4.58 -10.50 1.65
N THR A 89 3.77 -11.29 2.37
CA THR A 89 2.86 -12.27 1.76
C THR A 89 1.42 -11.75 1.63
N VAL A 90 1.11 -10.58 2.21
CA VAL A 90 -0.27 -10.03 2.22
C VAL A 90 -0.60 -9.36 0.90
N THR A 91 -1.49 -10.00 0.14
CA THR A 91 -2.08 -9.42 -1.09
C THR A 91 -2.99 -8.24 -0.78
N TRP A 92 -3.27 -7.41 -1.79
CA TRP A 92 -4.20 -6.28 -1.60
C TRP A 92 -5.62 -6.73 -1.21
N ALA A 93 -6.06 -7.86 -1.77
CA ALA A 93 -7.37 -8.43 -1.48
C ALA A 93 -7.48 -8.90 -0.02
N GLU A 94 -6.43 -9.56 0.50
CA GLU A 94 -6.37 -9.95 1.91
C GLU A 94 -6.32 -8.73 2.83
N PHE A 95 -5.56 -7.69 2.42
CA PHE A 95 -5.52 -6.44 3.15
C PHE A 95 -6.89 -5.83 3.35
N LYS A 96 -7.68 -5.69 2.28
CA LYS A 96 -9.03 -5.14 2.37
C LYS A 96 -9.94 -5.97 3.27
N LYS A 97 -9.80 -7.31 3.29
CA LYS A 97 -10.61 -8.16 4.16
C LYS A 97 -10.46 -7.75 5.62
N PHE A 98 -9.24 -7.66 6.14
CA PHE A 98 -9.04 -7.33 7.55
C PHE A 98 -9.11 -5.83 7.85
N PHE A 99 -8.97 -4.97 6.84
CA PHE A 99 -9.15 -3.53 7.02
C PHE A 99 -10.61 -3.14 7.26
N PHE A 100 -11.55 -3.94 6.74
CA PHE A 100 -12.99 -3.76 6.92
C PHE A 100 -13.61 -4.71 7.97
N LEU A 101 -12.80 -5.50 8.68
CA LEU A 101 -13.24 -6.28 9.85
C LEU A 101 -13.47 -5.37 11.06
#